data_AF-A0A7K8CMW8-F1
#
_entry.id   AF-A0A7K8CMW8-F1
#
_cell.length_a   1.000
_cell.length_b   1.000
_cell.length_c   1.000
_cell.angle_alpha   90.00
_cell.angle_beta   90.00
_cell.angle_gamma   90.00
#
_symmetry.space_group_name_H-M   'P 1'
#
loop_
_entity.id
_entity.type
_entity.pdbx_description
1 polymer ?
#
loop_
_entity_poly.entity_id
_entity_poly.type
_entity_poly.pdbx_seq_one_letter_code
_entity_poly.pdbx_strand_id
1 'polypeptide(L)'
;MKLHCLILGALLVLLLSGCGAATKASAIDLRTFVGCAVREFTFLARKPGCRGLRVTTDACWGRCETWEKPILEPPYIESHHRICTYNETRMVTVKLPRCAPDVDPFYTYPVAIRCDCDICSTATTECET
;
A
#
# COMPACT_ATOMS: atom_id res chain seq x y z
N MET A 1 52.42 31.97 9.47
CA MET A 1 51.09 31.77 10.12
C MET A 1 49.89 31.79 9.14
N LYS A 2 49.98 32.36 7.93
CA LYS A 2 48.86 32.31 6.94
C LYS A 2 48.78 31.01 6.11
N LEU A 3 49.91 30.34 5.87
CA LEU A 3 49.95 29.08 5.10
C LEU A 3 49.27 27.92 5.84
N HIS A 4 49.50 27.84 7.17
CA HIS A 4 48.86 26.86 8.05
C HIS A 4 47.34 27.03 8.24
N CYS A 5 46.76 28.15 7.83
CA CYS A 5 45.32 28.34 7.87
C CYS A 5 44.67 27.87 6.55
N LEU A 6 45.36 28.11 5.43
CA LEU A 6 44.94 27.71 4.09
C LEU A 6 44.95 26.18 3.89
N ILE A 7 45.98 25.48 4.40
CA ILE A 7 46.01 24.01 4.31
C ILE A 7 44.96 23.33 5.21
N LEU A 8 44.57 23.94 6.34
CA LEU A 8 43.57 23.40 7.27
C LEU A 8 42.16 23.59 6.69
N GLY A 9 41.91 24.74 6.05
CA GLY A 9 40.69 24.99 5.32
C GLY A 9 40.52 24.03 4.12
N ALA A 10 41.59 23.76 3.38
CA ALA A 10 41.54 22.84 2.24
C ALA A 10 41.29 21.38 2.67
N LEU A 11 41.90 20.91 3.76
CA LEU A 11 41.65 19.58 4.31
C LEU A 11 40.21 19.42 4.83
N LEU A 12 39.62 20.45 5.43
CA LEU A 12 38.23 20.40 5.90
C LEU A 12 37.22 20.26 4.76
N VAL A 13 37.47 20.93 3.62
CA VAL A 13 36.58 20.87 2.45
C VAL A 13 36.63 19.47 1.78
N LEU A 14 37.80 18.83 1.76
CA LEU A 14 37.98 17.48 1.23
C LEU A 14 37.30 16.40 2.08
N LEU A 15 37.18 16.62 3.41
CA LEU A 15 36.49 15.69 4.31
C LEU A 15 34.95 15.78 4.20
N LEU A 16 34.42 16.91 3.74
CA LEU A 16 32.97 17.13 3.60
C LEU A 16 32.38 16.64 2.27
N SER A 17 33.20 16.37 1.25
CA SER A 17 32.72 15.91 -0.06
C SER A 17 32.57 14.39 -0.19
N GLY A 18 32.85 13.64 0.88
CA GLY A 18 33.09 12.19 0.85
C GLY A 18 32.05 11.34 1.56
N CYS A 19 30.74 11.59 1.44
CA CYS A 19 29.73 10.55 1.75
C CYS A 19 28.36 10.83 1.13
N GLY A 20 28.32 11.11 -0.17
CA GLY A 20 27.09 10.98 -0.95
C GLY A 20 26.85 9.52 -1.32
N ALA A 21 26.73 8.63 -0.33
CA ALA A 21 26.29 7.26 -0.58
C ALA A 21 24.81 7.32 -0.97
N ALA A 22 24.54 7.43 -2.27
CA ALA A 22 23.23 7.19 -2.81
C ALA A 22 22.84 5.76 -2.41
N THR A 23 22.02 5.64 -1.36
CA THR A 23 21.41 4.38 -0.96
C THR A 23 20.56 3.93 -2.14
N LYS A 24 21.10 3.01 -2.96
CA LYS A 24 20.30 2.31 -3.96
C LYS A 24 19.19 1.61 -3.19
N ALA A 25 17.96 2.10 -3.31
CA ALA A 25 16.80 1.42 -2.80
C ALA A 25 16.82 0.00 -3.40
N SER A 26 17.05 -1.00 -2.56
CA SER A 26 17.00 -2.39 -2.98
C SER A 26 15.58 -2.66 -3.48
N ALA A 27 15.45 -3.14 -4.72
CA ALA A 27 14.16 -3.55 -5.24
C ALA A 27 13.58 -4.64 -4.33
N ILE A 28 12.42 -4.38 -3.72
CA ILE A 28 11.71 -5.36 -2.89
C ILE A 28 11.19 -6.45 -3.82
N ASP A 29 11.57 -7.69 -3.56
CA ASP A 29 10.98 -8.83 -4.25
C ASP A 29 9.54 -9.05 -3.74
N LEU A 30 8.58 -8.76 -4.60
CA LEU A 30 7.15 -8.89 -4.33
C LEU A 30 6.77 -10.34 -4.01
N ARG A 31 7.53 -11.31 -4.51
CA ARG A 31 7.26 -12.73 -4.23
C ARG A 31 7.59 -13.09 -2.79
N THR A 32 8.52 -12.39 -2.14
CA THR A 32 8.96 -12.68 -0.77
C THR A 32 8.50 -11.65 0.26
N PHE A 33 7.94 -10.52 -0.16
CA PHE A 33 7.38 -9.51 0.73
C PHE A 33 6.32 -10.05 1.72
N VAL A 34 6.62 -9.92 3.02
CA VAL A 34 5.68 -10.14 4.13
C VAL A 34 5.42 -8.79 4.77
N GLY A 35 4.15 -8.42 4.89
CA GLY A 35 3.68 -7.10 5.25
C GLY A 35 2.47 -6.71 4.39
N CYS A 36 1.81 -5.62 4.76
CA CYS A 36 0.69 -5.03 4.03
C CYS A 36 1.06 -3.61 3.62
N ALA A 37 0.88 -3.25 2.35
CA ALA A 37 1.31 -1.96 1.82
C ALA A 37 0.32 -1.41 0.80
N VAL A 38 0.34 -0.09 0.65
CA VAL A 38 -0.37 0.62 -0.41
C VAL A 38 0.35 0.41 -1.73
N ARG A 39 -0.38 0.02 -2.78
CA ARG A 39 0.15 -0.20 -4.12
C ARG A 39 -0.85 0.19 -5.19
N GLU A 40 -0.31 0.54 -6.35
CA GLU A 40 -1.11 0.79 -7.54
C GLU A 40 -1.77 -0.51 -8.04
N PHE A 41 -3.08 -0.45 -8.24
CA PHE A 41 -3.91 -1.52 -8.77
C PHE A 41 -4.86 -0.96 -9.84
N THR A 42 -5.11 -1.75 -10.88
CA THR A 42 -6.01 -1.35 -11.96
C THR A 42 -7.20 -2.30 -12.03
N PHE A 43 -8.40 -1.74 -11.93
CA PHE A 43 -9.65 -2.50 -12.05
C PHE A 43 -10.54 -1.94 -13.16
N LEU A 44 -11.57 -2.69 -13.54
CA LEU A 44 -12.58 -2.27 -14.49
C LEU A 44 -13.83 -1.83 -13.72
N ALA A 45 -14.03 -0.51 -13.59
CA ALA A 45 -15.24 0.06 -13.02
C ALA A 45 -16.43 -0.24 -13.96
N ARG A 46 -17.47 -0.89 -13.43
CA ARG A 46 -18.67 -1.27 -14.16
C ARG A 46 -19.91 -0.73 -13.44
N LYS A 47 -20.81 -0.14 -14.21
CA LYS A 47 -22.14 0.28 -13.77
C LYS A 47 -23.15 -0.10 -14.86
N PRO A 48 -24.29 -0.71 -14.52
CA PRO A 48 -25.34 -1.02 -15.50
C PRO A 48 -25.72 0.23 -16.31
N GLY A 49 -25.88 0.08 -17.63
CA GLY A 49 -26.24 1.19 -18.51
C GLY A 49 -25.08 2.11 -18.95
N CYS A 50 -23.85 1.89 -18.46
CA CYS A 50 -22.65 2.60 -18.90
C CYS A 50 -21.61 1.65 -19.50
N ARG A 51 -20.71 2.18 -20.33
CA ARG A 51 -19.51 1.42 -20.71
C ARG A 51 -18.50 1.44 -19.57
N GLY A 52 -17.90 0.28 -19.29
CA GLY A 52 -16.87 0.16 -18.27
C GLY A 52 -15.62 1.01 -18.55
N LEU A 53 -14.97 1.46 -17.48
CA LEU A 53 -13.76 2.28 -17.49
C LEU A 53 -12.65 1.57 -16.72
N ARG A 54 -11.45 1.46 -17.32
CA ARG A 54 -10.27 1.01 -16.57
C ARG A 54 -9.80 2.15 -15.68
N VAL A 55 -9.75 1.88 -14.37
CA VAL A 55 -9.34 2.84 -13.35
C VAL A 55 -8.11 2.30 -12.67
N THR A 56 -7.08 3.14 -12.59
CA THR A 56 -5.85 2.88 -11.85
C THR A 56 -5.90 3.67 -10.56
N THR A 57 -5.68 3.00 -9.43
CA THR A 57 -5.82 3.58 -8.09
C THR A 57 -4.90 2.89 -7.10
N ASP A 58 -4.66 3.55 -5.98
CA ASP A 58 -3.99 2.94 -4.83
C ASP A 58 -4.95 2.02 -4.06
N ALA A 59 -4.48 0.81 -3.77
CA ALA A 59 -5.19 -0.25 -3.06
C ALA A 59 -4.24 -1.00 -2.11
N CYS A 60 -4.80 -1.81 -1.20
CA CYS A 60 -4.01 -2.61 -0.27
C CYS A 60 -3.57 -3.94 -0.88
N TRP A 61 -2.30 -4.28 -0.67
CA TRP A 61 -1.72 -5.51 -1.16
C TRP A 61 -0.58 -5.99 -0.26
N GLY A 62 -0.48 -7.30 -0.07
CA GLY A 62 0.57 -7.89 0.74
C GLY A 62 0.20 -9.26 1.30
N ARG A 63 1.00 -9.73 2.25
CA ARG A 63 0.79 -10.99 2.97
C ARG A 63 1.01 -10.76 4.46
N CYS A 64 0.05 -11.15 5.26
CA CYS A 64 0.12 -11.00 6.70
C CYS A 64 0.54 -12.30 7.36
N GLU A 65 1.22 -12.18 8.50
CA GLU A 65 1.57 -13.34 9.30
C GLU A 65 0.33 -13.93 9.97
N THR A 66 0.15 -15.22 9.81
CA THR A 66 -0.95 -15.99 10.40
C THR A 66 -0.40 -17.23 11.07
N TRP A 67 -1.02 -17.63 12.18
CA TRP A 67 -0.62 -18.84 12.89
C TRP A 67 -1.82 -19.44 13.62
N GLU A 68 -1.71 -20.74 13.89
CA GLU A 68 -2.60 -21.47 14.78
C GLU A 68 -1.74 -22.18 15.81
N LYS A 69 -2.13 -22.07 17.08
CA LYS A 69 -1.42 -22.67 18.20
C LYS A 69 -2.35 -23.68 18.88
N PRO A 70 -1.95 -24.95 18.97
CA PRO A 70 -2.68 -25.92 19.76
C PRO A 70 -2.68 -25.53 21.24
N ILE A 71 -3.83 -25.64 21.89
CA ILE A 71 -4.00 -25.42 23.33
C ILE A 71 -4.70 -26.63 23.97
N LEU A 72 -4.51 -26.84 25.27
CA LEU A 72 -5.02 -28.04 25.97
C LEU A 72 -6.51 -27.96 26.28
N GLU A 73 -7.04 -26.74 26.44
CA GLU A 73 -8.43 -26.50 26.77
C GLU A 73 -9.24 -26.22 25.50
N PRO A 74 -10.53 -26.60 25.43
CA PRO A 74 -11.43 -26.20 24.34
C PRO A 74 -11.37 -24.68 24.12
N PRO A 75 -11.30 -24.19 22.86
CA PRO A 75 -11.54 -24.89 21.59
C PRO A 75 -10.34 -25.66 21.01
N TYR A 76 -9.29 -25.92 21.80
CA TYR A 76 -8.07 -26.67 21.44
C TYR A 76 -7.14 -26.01 20.43
N ILE A 77 -7.57 -24.91 19.80
CA ILE A 77 -6.78 -24.10 18.88
C ILE A 77 -6.97 -22.62 19.22
N GLU A 78 -5.86 -21.91 19.38
CA GLU A 78 -5.79 -20.45 19.39
C GLU A 78 -5.38 -20.00 17.98
N SER A 79 -6.25 -19.30 17.26
CA SER A 79 -6.00 -18.86 15.88
C SER A 79 -5.73 -17.36 15.79
N HIS A 80 -4.73 -17.01 14.97
CA HIS A 80 -4.38 -15.63 14.64
C HIS A 80 -4.41 -15.48 13.12
N HIS A 81 -5.60 -15.18 12.60
CA HIS A 81 -5.83 -14.99 11.16
C HIS A 81 -6.01 -13.49 10.85
N ARG A 82 -4.98 -12.90 10.26
CA ARG A 82 -4.96 -11.51 9.80
C ARG A 82 -4.91 -11.47 8.28
N ILE A 83 -5.61 -10.50 7.70
CA ILE A 83 -5.59 -10.21 6.27
C ILE A 83 -5.00 -8.83 6.01
N CYS A 84 -4.47 -8.62 4.80
CA CYS A 84 -4.06 -7.29 4.38
C CYS A 84 -5.30 -6.51 3.94
N THR A 85 -5.68 -5.49 4.70
CA THR A 85 -6.91 -4.72 4.48
C THR A 85 -6.68 -3.22 4.61
N TYR A 86 -7.70 -2.46 4.20
CA TYR A 86 -7.71 -1.01 4.31
C TYR A 86 -7.84 -0.59 5.77
N ASN A 87 -6.92 0.24 6.24
CA ASN A 87 -7.03 0.90 7.52
C ASN A 87 -7.63 2.30 7.38
N GLU A 88 -7.16 3.06 6.39
CA GLU A 88 -7.63 4.40 6.09
C GLU A 88 -7.88 4.54 4.59
N THR A 89 -9.03 5.10 4.23
CA THR A 89 -9.45 5.27 2.84
C THR A 89 -10.00 6.67 2.58
N ARG A 90 -9.95 7.08 1.32
CA ARG A 90 -10.70 8.23 0.80
C ARG A 90 -11.61 7.79 -0.34
N MET A 91 -12.83 8.31 -0.38
CA MET A 91 -13.75 8.04 -1.49
C MET A 91 -13.43 8.97 -2.66
N VAL A 92 -13.32 8.40 -3.86
CA VAL A 92 -13.09 9.15 -5.11
C VAL A 92 -14.16 8.78 -6.12
N THR A 93 -14.59 9.76 -6.91
CA THR A 93 -15.62 9.59 -7.94
C THR A 93 -15.05 9.83 -9.33
N VAL A 94 -15.36 8.93 -10.26
CA VAL A 94 -15.01 9.04 -11.68
C VAL A 94 -16.27 9.03 -12.55
N LYS A 95 -16.18 9.59 -13.75
CA LYS A 95 -17.26 9.61 -14.73
C LYS A 95 -17.07 8.48 -15.74
N LEU A 96 -18.04 7.57 -15.82
CA LEU A 96 -18.04 6.48 -16.79
C LEU A 96 -18.42 6.97 -18.20
N PRO A 97 -17.80 6.42 -19.26
CA PRO A 97 -18.11 6.80 -20.64
C PRO A 97 -19.39 6.12 -21.15
N ARG A 98 -20.04 6.75 -22.14
CA ARG A 98 -21.14 6.15 -22.93
C ARG A 98 -22.24 5.52 -22.07
N CYS A 99 -22.84 6.33 -21.20
CA CYS A 99 -24.02 5.95 -20.44
C CYS A 99 -25.29 6.16 -21.27
N ALA A 100 -26.31 5.32 -21.05
CA ALA A 100 -27.64 5.51 -21.60
C ALA A 100 -28.27 6.82 -21.06
N PRO A 101 -29.30 7.37 -21.74
CA PRO A 101 -30.10 8.46 -21.19
C PRO A 101 -30.61 8.11 -19.79
N ASP A 102 -30.66 9.09 -18.89
CA ASP A 102 -31.13 8.98 -17.50
C ASP A 102 -30.32 8.07 -16.56
N VAL A 103 -29.18 7.52 -17.02
CA VAL A 103 -28.24 6.80 -16.15
C VAL A 103 -27.21 7.77 -15.58
N ASP A 104 -27.11 7.82 -14.24
CA ASP A 104 -26.05 8.57 -13.57
C ASP A 104 -24.66 8.05 -13.98
N PRO A 105 -23.79 8.87 -14.57
CA PRO A 105 -22.48 8.42 -15.06
C PRO A 105 -21.42 8.32 -13.95
N PHE A 106 -21.69 8.75 -12.72
CA PHE A 106 -20.69 8.78 -11.66
C PHE A 106 -20.53 7.42 -10.96
N TYR A 107 -19.28 7.06 -10.68
CA TYR A 107 -18.89 5.83 -9.97
C TYR A 107 -17.91 6.18 -8.86
N THR A 108 -18.26 5.81 -7.62
CA THR A 108 -17.48 6.15 -6.43
C THR A 108 -16.84 4.90 -5.84
N TYR A 109 -15.58 4.97 -5.46
CA TYR A 109 -14.81 3.84 -4.91
C TYR A 109 -13.78 4.31 -3.87
N PRO A 110 -13.35 3.42 -2.95
CA PRO A 110 -12.32 3.74 -1.97
C PRO A 110 -10.91 3.70 -2.59
N VAL A 111 -10.07 4.65 -2.18
CA VAL A 111 -8.64 4.68 -2.47
C VAL A 111 -7.89 4.48 -1.16
N ALA A 112 -6.91 3.58 -1.15
CA ALA A 112 -6.09 3.32 0.03
C ALA A 112 -5.21 4.52 0.37
N ILE A 113 -5.29 4.97 1.63
CA ILE A 113 -4.33 5.90 2.23
C ILE A 113 -3.35 5.12 3.11
N ARG A 114 -3.87 4.15 3.86
CA ARG A 114 -3.08 3.25 4.71
C ARG A 114 -3.65 1.85 4.70
N CYS A 115 -2.77 0.86 4.77
CA CYS A 115 -3.09 -0.56 4.77
C CYS A 115 -2.40 -1.24 5.94
N ASP A 116 -3.10 -2.15 6.60
CA ASP A 116 -2.61 -2.86 7.78
C ASP A 116 -2.99 -4.35 7.74
N CYS A 117 -2.29 -5.16 8.53
CA CYS A 117 -2.66 -6.53 8.80
C CYS A 117 -3.65 -6.59 9.96
N ASP A 118 -4.93 -6.84 9.66
CA ASP A 118 -5.99 -6.85 10.67
C ASP A 118 -7.00 -8.00 10.45
N ILE A 119 -7.93 -8.20 11.38
CA ILE A 119 -9.05 -9.11 11.22
C ILE A 119 -9.92 -8.62 10.06
N CYS A 120 -10.46 -9.56 9.28
CA CYS A 120 -11.40 -9.23 8.23
C CYS A 120 -12.71 -8.70 8.83
N SER A 121 -13.01 -7.43 8.58
CA SER A 121 -14.26 -6.79 9.02
C SER A 121 -15.34 -6.94 7.97
N THR A 122 -16.40 -7.70 8.29
CA THR A 122 -17.57 -7.88 7.41
C THR A 122 -18.40 -6.61 7.22
N ALA A 123 -18.14 -5.56 7.99
CA ALA A 123 -18.83 -4.28 7.86
C ALA A 123 -18.43 -3.52 6.59
N THR A 124 -17.20 -3.71 6.12
CA THR A 124 -16.61 -2.95 5.00
C THR A 124 -15.95 -3.82 3.95
N THR A 125 -15.79 -5.11 4.24
CA THR A 125 -15.04 -6.05 3.40
C THR A 125 -15.81 -7.36 3.31
N GLU A 126 -15.93 -7.89 2.10
CA GLU A 126 -16.48 -9.23 1.89
C GLU A 126 -15.41 -10.24 2.31
N CYS A 127 -15.66 -10.89 3.45
CA CYS A 127 -14.77 -11.89 4.02
C CYS A 127 -15.20 -13.27 3.51
N GLU A 128 -14.48 -13.79 2.52
CA GLU A 128 -14.69 -15.14 2.00
C GLU A 128 -13.81 -16.15 2.74
N THR A 129 -14.32 -17.38 2.90
CA THR A 129 -13.64 -18.51 3.58
C THR A 129 -12.83 -19.36 2.63
#